data_AF-K1L7L3-F1
#
_entry.id   AF-K1L7L3-F1
#
_cell.length_a   1.000
_cell.length_b   1.000
_cell.length_c   1.000
_cell.angle_alpha   90.00
_cell.angle_beta   90.00
_cell.angle_gamma   90.00
#
_symmetry.space_group_name_H-M   'P 1'
#
loop_
_entity.id
_entity.type
_entity.pdbx_description
1 polymer ?
#
loop_
_entity_poly.entity_id
_entity_poly.type
_entity_poly.pdbx_seq_one_letter_code
_entity_poly.pdbx_strand_id
1 'polypeptide(L)'
;MFRALHLTKYLKSRKLHAIIAVFTTFFTFPFIAFSQNLLQKKGEFKINSLSPIEILDYHSETQYFLGYTRTIDGLNLCLINGDGEIIIQKKLVGEGPDRVKTSINCVAFSEEGEVWVQSPSEIVLLDQNFNIKTRTKYQSGTNIQIYGRIEYLEYYYPQNSFSKFTFSTIPNGTSAYLDGRDFRTSHLIEFLDLELEKLFEIGPVSERGNFKLLDKSIGSIYFPIFTIDRVNKKLFLTASLDDEITIYDLKSQKLESRIKINHNEFKILNSGRIALSRLPSYDNRINLGARNHKIFSLEDGLMLLEYIQEIPSGIYEQKKALDSEYHHFKDPYYHKLILFNENKQLSEDIPMPNNGKLMISMPKNQLLFQIVDPEVEEDFIRYEIFEIVNE
;
A
#
# COMPACT_ATOMS: atom_id res chain seq x y z
N MET A 1 72.50 20.22 69.75
CA MET A 1 72.42 18.86 70.35
C MET A 1 71.54 18.05 69.40
N PHE A 2 72.11 17.01 68.77
CA PHE A 2 71.56 16.09 67.74
C PHE A 2 70.92 16.73 66.48
N ARG A 3 71.66 16.94 65.36
CA ARG A 3 72.14 15.97 64.33
C ARG A 3 71.03 15.01 63.85
N ALA A 4 70.55 15.21 62.62
CA ALA A 4 70.90 14.42 61.41
C ALA A 4 69.72 13.48 61.07
N LEU A 5 69.34 13.15 59.85
CA LEU A 5 69.66 13.43 58.45
C LEU A 5 68.43 12.85 57.70
N HIS A 6 67.92 13.42 56.61
CA HIS A 6 68.24 12.83 55.31
C HIS A 6 67.95 13.79 54.16
N LEU A 7 69.01 14.07 53.43
CA LEU A 7 69.04 14.61 52.07
C LEU A 7 69.25 13.43 51.10
N THR A 8 68.48 13.40 50.02
CA THR A 8 68.82 12.74 48.72
C THR A 8 68.01 13.49 47.65
N LYS A 9 68.52 14.58 47.06
CA LYS A 9 69.32 14.67 45.81
C LYS A 9 68.97 13.66 44.69
N TYR A 10 68.39 14.18 43.59
CA TYR A 10 69.01 14.41 42.26
C TYR A 10 68.22 13.93 41.01
N LEU A 11 67.90 14.92 40.16
CA LEU A 11 67.86 14.97 38.67
C LEU A 11 67.28 13.80 37.84
N LYS A 12 66.23 14.08 37.04
CA LYS A 12 66.36 14.31 35.58
C LYS A 12 65.01 14.61 34.91
N SER A 13 65.05 15.60 34.02
CA SER A 13 64.01 16.01 33.09
C SER A 13 63.38 14.85 32.30
N ARG A 14 62.05 14.76 32.26
CA ARG A 14 61.32 14.25 31.10
C ARG A 14 60.01 15.03 30.90
N LYS A 15 59.91 15.63 29.72
CA LYS A 15 58.67 16.11 29.10
C LYS A 15 57.61 15.01 29.20
N LEU A 16 56.42 15.32 29.69
CA LEU A 16 55.23 14.55 29.35
C LEU A 16 53.98 15.42 29.43
N HIS A 17 53.58 15.86 28.24
CA HIS A 17 52.25 16.28 27.79
C HIS A 17 51.12 16.06 28.80
N ALA A 18 50.60 17.17 29.34
CA ALA A 18 49.24 17.20 29.88
C ALA A 18 48.28 17.17 28.69
N ILE A 19 47.87 15.97 28.27
CA ILE A 19 46.74 15.80 27.35
C ILE A 19 45.47 15.93 28.18
N ILE A 20 44.82 17.07 28.00
CA ILE A 20 43.42 17.31 28.34
C ILE A 20 42.60 16.36 27.46
N ALA A 21 42.15 15.23 28.02
CA ALA A 21 41.14 14.39 27.38
C ALA A 21 39.75 14.86 27.83
N VAL A 22 39.28 15.94 27.23
CA VAL A 22 37.84 16.24 27.19
C VAL A 22 37.23 15.18 26.28
N PHE A 23 36.61 14.16 26.88
CA PHE A 23 35.70 13.26 26.18
C PHE A 23 34.42 14.04 25.84
N THR A 24 34.50 14.92 24.84
CA THR A 24 33.33 15.30 24.04
C THR A 24 33.05 14.12 23.12
N THR A 25 32.30 13.14 23.62
CA THR A 25 31.47 12.30 22.77
C THR A 25 30.47 13.21 22.09
N PHE A 26 30.86 13.76 20.94
CA PHE A 26 29.91 14.20 19.94
C PHE A 26 29.02 12.99 19.65
N PHE A 27 27.80 13.01 20.16
CA PHE A 27 26.71 12.23 19.62
C PHE A 27 26.54 12.67 18.16
N THR A 28 27.31 12.06 17.26
CA THR A 28 26.97 12.03 15.84
C THR A 28 25.76 11.12 15.74
N PHE A 29 24.58 11.66 16.05
CA PHE A 29 23.36 11.10 15.49
C PHE A 29 23.58 11.14 13.98
N PRO A 30 23.51 10.00 13.27
CA PRO A 30 23.49 10.05 11.82
C PRO A 30 22.24 10.84 11.46
N PHE A 31 22.41 12.08 11.04
CA PHE A 31 21.38 12.75 10.27
C PHE A 31 21.21 11.88 9.04
N ILE A 32 20.15 11.07 9.03
CA ILE A 32 19.69 10.39 7.84
C ILE A 32 19.20 11.53 6.94
N ALA A 33 20.10 12.07 6.12
CA ALA A 33 19.74 13.00 5.08
C ALA A 33 18.98 12.19 4.01
N PHE A 34 17.68 12.42 3.91
CA PHE A 34 16.89 11.90 2.81
C PHE A 34 17.15 12.75 1.56
N SER A 35 17.22 12.11 0.40
CA SER A 35 17.22 12.84 -0.88
C SER A 35 15.83 13.42 -1.11
N GLN A 36 15.77 14.66 -1.60
CA GLN A 36 14.50 15.23 -2.07
C GLN A 36 14.08 14.47 -3.32
N ASN A 37 13.01 13.69 -3.18
CA ASN A 37 12.42 12.95 -4.28
C ASN A 37 11.22 13.73 -4.80
N LEU A 38 11.14 13.90 -6.11
CA LEU A 38 10.01 14.58 -6.76
C LEU A 38 9.36 13.69 -7.81
N LEU A 39 8.10 14.01 -8.13
CA LEU A 39 7.37 13.42 -9.24
C LEU A 39 7.57 14.28 -10.49
N GLN A 40 8.21 13.71 -11.52
CA GLN A 40 8.37 14.36 -12.82
C GLN A 40 7.36 13.79 -13.82
N LYS A 41 6.50 14.65 -14.39
CA LYS A 41 5.55 14.24 -15.44
C LYS A 41 6.29 13.77 -16.70
N LYS A 42 5.86 12.63 -17.24
CA LYS A 42 6.42 11.98 -18.44
C LYS A 42 5.44 11.87 -19.59
N GLY A 43 4.14 11.87 -19.31
CA GLY A 43 3.11 11.73 -20.32
C GLY A 43 1.72 11.94 -19.76
N GLU A 44 0.73 11.91 -20.65
CA GLU A 44 -0.68 11.99 -20.31
C GLU A 44 -1.51 11.33 -21.40
N PHE A 45 -2.71 10.90 -21.04
CA PHE A 45 -3.75 10.48 -21.98
C PHE A 45 -5.13 10.78 -21.40
N LYS A 46 -6.16 10.65 -22.23
CA LYS A 46 -7.54 10.96 -21.86
C LYS A 46 -8.45 9.82 -22.27
N ILE A 47 -9.43 9.52 -21.42
CA ILE A 47 -10.50 8.58 -21.76
C ILE A 47 -11.79 9.35 -21.93
N ASN A 48 -12.37 9.30 -23.13
CA ASN A 48 -13.66 9.94 -23.41
C ASN A 48 -14.79 9.14 -22.75
N SER A 49 -15.13 9.51 -21.51
CA SER A 49 -16.18 8.88 -20.72
C SER A 49 -16.79 9.88 -19.75
N LEU A 50 -18.11 9.90 -19.69
CA LEU A 50 -18.87 10.67 -18.70
C LEU A 50 -18.92 9.99 -17.33
N SER A 51 -18.64 8.68 -17.27
CA SER A 51 -18.61 7.90 -16.03
C SER A 51 -17.16 7.68 -15.59
N PRO A 52 -16.80 7.95 -14.32
CA PRO A 52 -15.45 7.70 -13.81
C PRO A 52 -14.98 6.28 -14.09
N ILE A 53 -13.69 6.14 -14.42
CA ILE A 53 -13.02 4.86 -14.67
C ILE A 53 -11.91 4.72 -13.64
N GLU A 54 -11.93 3.60 -12.94
CA GLU A 54 -10.90 3.23 -11.97
C GLU A 54 -9.96 2.22 -12.65
N ILE A 55 -8.73 2.63 -12.94
CA ILE A 55 -7.69 1.77 -13.50
C ILE A 55 -7.05 0.95 -12.37
N LEU A 56 -6.93 -0.36 -12.59
CA LEU A 56 -6.48 -1.33 -11.60
C LEU A 56 -5.18 -2.04 -11.98
N ASP A 57 -4.91 -2.21 -13.27
CA ASP A 57 -3.72 -2.93 -13.75
C ASP A 57 -3.31 -2.48 -15.16
N TYR A 58 -2.07 -2.80 -15.54
CA TYR A 58 -1.49 -2.51 -16.84
C TYR A 58 -0.70 -3.70 -17.38
N HIS A 59 -1.05 -4.17 -18.57
CA HIS A 59 -0.32 -5.22 -19.27
C HIS A 59 0.68 -4.61 -20.25
N SER A 60 1.98 -4.80 -19.98
CA SER A 60 3.06 -4.11 -20.69
C SER A 60 3.24 -4.54 -22.15
N GLU A 61 3.02 -5.82 -22.46
CA GLU A 61 3.21 -6.34 -23.82
C GLU A 61 2.13 -5.85 -24.78
N THR A 62 0.87 -5.82 -24.34
CA THR A 62 -0.27 -5.35 -25.15
C THR A 62 -0.55 -3.86 -24.96
N GLN A 63 0.10 -3.22 -23.99
CA GLN A 63 -0.11 -1.83 -23.60
C GLN A 63 -1.58 -1.50 -23.28
N TYR A 64 -2.25 -2.44 -22.61
CA TYR A 64 -3.65 -2.28 -22.21
C TYR A 64 -3.76 -2.00 -20.72
N PHE A 65 -4.68 -1.10 -20.37
CA PHE A 65 -5.13 -0.87 -19.01
C PHE A 65 -6.38 -1.71 -18.74
N LEU A 66 -6.41 -2.34 -17.58
CA LEU A 66 -7.60 -2.96 -17.02
C LEU A 66 -8.19 -2.00 -15.99
N GLY A 67 -9.49 -1.75 -16.11
CA GLY A 67 -10.20 -0.92 -15.14
C GLY A 67 -11.67 -1.28 -15.03
N TYR A 68 -12.40 -0.49 -14.27
CA TYR A 68 -13.85 -0.63 -14.19
C TYR A 68 -14.54 0.73 -14.09
N THR A 69 -15.82 0.74 -14.46
CA THR A 69 -16.71 1.89 -14.27
C THR A 69 -18.01 1.45 -13.65
N ARG A 70 -18.66 2.36 -12.91
CA ARG A 70 -19.99 2.15 -12.38
C ARG A 70 -21.01 2.84 -13.28
N THR A 71 -21.95 2.07 -13.77
CA THR A 71 -23.10 2.56 -14.55
C THR A 71 -24.39 2.27 -13.81
N ILE A 72 -25.52 2.73 -14.35
CA ILE A 72 -26.85 2.42 -13.83
C ILE A 72 -27.13 0.91 -13.80
N ASP A 73 -26.56 0.16 -14.75
CA ASP A 73 -26.70 -1.29 -14.83
C ASP A 73 -25.76 -2.03 -13.88
N GLY A 74 -24.93 -1.31 -13.13
CA GLY A 74 -23.96 -1.86 -12.19
C GLY A 74 -22.52 -1.67 -12.66
N LEU A 75 -21.64 -2.52 -12.13
CA LEU A 75 -20.20 -2.43 -12.34
C LEU A 75 -19.80 -3.14 -13.65
N ASN A 76 -19.16 -2.40 -14.54
CA ASN A 76 -18.61 -2.91 -15.80
C ASN A 76 -17.10 -2.95 -15.75
N LEU A 77 -16.51 -4.06 -16.18
CA LEU A 77 -15.09 -4.17 -16.42
C LEU A 77 -14.77 -3.54 -17.79
N CYS A 78 -13.63 -2.87 -17.90
CA CYS A 78 -13.19 -2.12 -19.06
C CYS A 78 -11.76 -2.51 -19.45
N LEU A 79 -11.50 -2.65 -20.74
CA LEU A 79 -10.16 -2.73 -21.31
C LEU A 79 -9.92 -1.46 -22.13
N ILE A 80 -8.83 -0.75 -21.85
CA ILE A 80 -8.51 0.54 -22.47
C ILE A 80 -7.11 0.44 -23.09
N ASN A 81 -6.90 0.99 -24.29
CA ASN A 81 -5.59 1.01 -24.93
C ASN A 81 -4.69 2.17 -24.43
N GLY A 82 -3.44 2.19 -24.86
CA GLY A 82 -2.46 3.22 -24.49
C GLY A 82 -2.86 4.65 -24.88
N ASP A 83 -3.76 4.81 -25.86
CA ASP A 83 -4.27 6.11 -26.32
C ASP A 83 -5.51 6.57 -25.54
N GLY A 84 -6.02 5.74 -24.63
CA GLY A 84 -7.20 6.04 -23.80
C GLY A 84 -8.54 5.64 -24.44
N GLU A 85 -8.53 4.84 -25.51
CA GLU A 85 -9.75 4.32 -26.13
C GLU A 85 -10.26 3.07 -25.39
N ILE A 86 -11.56 3.06 -25.05
CA ILE A 86 -12.21 1.89 -24.45
C ILE A 86 -12.44 0.84 -25.54
N ILE A 87 -11.68 -0.25 -25.50
CA ILE A 87 -11.75 -1.36 -26.47
C ILE A 87 -12.94 -2.26 -26.18
N ILE A 88 -13.18 -2.57 -24.91
CA ILE A 88 -14.33 -3.36 -24.47
C ILE A 88 -14.81 -2.89 -23.10
N GLN A 89 -16.13 -2.89 -22.91
CA GLN A 89 -16.78 -2.65 -21.64
C GLN A 89 -17.91 -3.67 -21.44
N LYS A 90 -17.89 -4.43 -20.35
CA LYS A 90 -18.87 -5.51 -20.12
C LYS A 90 -19.24 -5.63 -18.63
N LYS A 91 -20.54 -5.74 -18.35
CA LYS A 91 -21.04 -6.14 -17.03
C LYS A 91 -20.75 -7.60 -16.79
N LEU A 92 -19.94 -7.98 -15.81
CA LEU A 92 -19.59 -9.40 -15.62
C LEU A 92 -20.43 -10.13 -14.58
N VAL A 93 -21.09 -9.42 -13.68
CA VAL A 93 -21.92 -10.03 -12.62
C VAL A 93 -23.34 -10.32 -13.12
N GLY A 94 -23.84 -11.53 -12.86
CA GLY A 94 -25.21 -11.93 -13.18
C GLY A 94 -25.43 -13.46 -13.15
N GLU A 95 -26.64 -13.89 -13.50
CA GLU A 95 -27.03 -15.31 -13.45
C GLU A 95 -26.73 -16.12 -14.73
N GLY A 96 -26.34 -15.44 -15.80
CA GLY A 96 -26.06 -16.07 -17.10
C GLY A 96 -24.84 -17.01 -17.07
N PRO A 97 -24.75 -17.96 -18.03
CA PRO A 97 -23.64 -18.92 -18.10
C PRO A 97 -22.27 -18.25 -18.24
N ASP A 98 -22.22 -17.09 -18.92
CA ASP A 98 -21.00 -16.31 -19.16
C ASP A 98 -20.80 -15.18 -18.14
N ARG A 99 -21.39 -15.30 -16.95
CA ARG A 99 -21.35 -14.29 -15.88
C ARG A 99 -20.74 -14.86 -14.59
N VAL A 100 -20.09 -13.99 -13.83
CA VAL A 100 -19.69 -14.25 -12.44
C VAL A 100 -20.94 -14.17 -11.56
N LYS A 101 -21.16 -15.18 -10.72
CA LYS A 101 -22.45 -15.33 -10.01
C LYS A 101 -22.57 -14.39 -8.81
N THR A 102 -21.46 -13.97 -8.26
CA THR A 102 -21.35 -13.15 -7.04
C THR A 102 -20.61 -11.85 -7.34
N SER A 103 -20.45 -11.00 -6.31
CA SER A 103 -19.65 -9.78 -6.41
C SER A 103 -18.22 -10.10 -6.88
N ILE A 104 -17.69 -9.27 -7.77
CA ILE A 104 -16.26 -9.31 -8.10
C ILE A 104 -15.54 -8.52 -7.01
N ASN A 105 -14.61 -9.17 -6.33
CA ASN A 105 -13.77 -8.54 -5.32
C ASN A 105 -12.52 -7.95 -5.95
N CYS A 106 -11.81 -8.75 -6.75
CA CYS A 106 -10.51 -8.35 -7.31
C CYS A 106 -10.37 -8.76 -8.77
N VAL A 107 -9.55 -8.03 -9.53
CA VAL A 107 -9.13 -8.38 -10.89
C VAL A 107 -7.66 -8.05 -11.12
N ALA A 108 -7.02 -8.77 -12.04
CA ALA A 108 -5.69 -8.44 -12.56
C ALA A 108 -5.50 -9.10 -13.93
N PHE A 109 -4.56 -8.60 -14.72
CA PHE A 109 -4.07 -9.35 -15.86
C PHE A 109 -3.32 -10.60 -15.40
N SER A 110 -3.34 -11.65 -16.22
CA SER A 110 -2.34 -12.72 -16.19
C SER A 110 -1.08 -12.28 -16.94
N GLU A 111 -0.02 -13.06 -16.85
CA GLU A 111 1.22 -12.82 -17.62
C GLU A 111 1.02 -12.99 -19.13
N GLU A 112 -0.06 -13.66 -19.55
CA GLU A 112 -0.42 -13.85 -20.97
C GLU A 112 -1.42 -12.77 -21.45
N GLY A 113 -1.72 -11.77 -20.62
CA GLY A 113 -2.67 -10.69 -20.94
C GLY A 113 -4.14 -11.08 -20.85
N GLU A 114 -4.44 -12.26 -20.29
CA GLU A 114 -5.80 -12.69 -19.90
C GLU A 114 -6.21 -12.00 -18.60
N VAL A 115 -7.46 -12.12 -18.16
CA VAL A 115 -7.92 -11.44 -16.94
C VAL A 115 -8.37 -12.43 -15.89
N TRP A 116 -7.70 -12.41 -14.75
CA TRP A 116 -8.15 -13.09 -13.55
C TRP A 116 -9.23 -12.25 -12.86
N VAL A 117 -10.31 -12.91 -12.49
CA VAL A 117 -11.42 -12.31 -11.74
C VAL A 117 -11.67 -13.16 -10.49
N GLN A 118 -11.49 -12.54 -9.33
CA GLN A 118 -11.75 -13.15 -8.04
C GLN A 118 -13.11 -12.70 -7.50
N SER A 119 -13.94 -13.69 -7.15
CA SER A 119 -15.12 -13.51 -6.31
C SER A 119 -14.90 -14.20 -4.96
N PRO A 120 -15.79 -14.05 -3.97
CA PRO A 120 -15.61 -14.65 -2.65
C PRO A 120 -15.48 -16.18 -2.63
N SER A 121 -15.90 -16.90 -3.68
CA SER A 121 -15.95 -18.37 -3.71
C SER A 121 -15.43 -18.99 -5.01
N GLU A 122 -15.00 -18.17 -5.96
CA GLU A 122 -14.47 -18.66 -7.23
C GLU A 122 -13.46 -17.68 -7.82
N ILE A 123 -12.55 -18.25 -8.60
CA ILE A 123 -11.67 -17.51 -9.49
C ILE A 123 -11.98 -17.90 -10.93
N VAL A 124 -12.03 -16.91 -11.80
CA VAL A 124 -12.43 -17.04 -13.19
C VAL A 124 -11.32 -16.45 -14.05
N LEU A 125 -10.93 -17.17 -15.10
CA LEU A 125 -10.04 -16.67 -16.14
C LEU A 125 -10.86 -16.22 -17.33
N LEU A 126 -10.64 -14.99 -17.78
CA LEU A 126 -11.28 -14.42 -18.94
C LEU A 126 -10.27 -14.18 -20.06
N ASP A 127 -10.70 -14.34 -21.31
CA ASP A 127 -9.95 -13.79 -22.45
C ASP A 127 -10.06 -12.25 -22.50
N GLN A 128 -9.36 -11.62 -23.44
CA GLN A 128 -9.40 -10.16 -23.65
C GLN A 128 -10.74 -9.62 -24.18
N ASN A 129 -11.66 -10.50 -24.58
CA ASN A 129 -13.05 -10.15 -24.93
C ASN A 129 -14.00 -10.36 -23.73
N PHE A 130 -13.44 -10.61 -22.54
CA PHE A 130 -14.15 -10.94 -21.31
C PHE A 130 -15.10 -12.13 -21.45
N ASN A 131 -14.69 -13.16 -22.20
CA ASN A 131 -15.34 -14.47 -22.22
C ASN A 131 -14.67 -15.41 -21.24
N ILE A 132 -15.46 -16.22 -20.55
CA ILE A 132 -14.96 -17.16 -19.54
C ILE A 132 -14.20 -18.30 -20.24
N LYS A 133 -12.92 -18.45 -19.91
CA LYS A 133 -12.09 -19.60 -20.31
C LYS A 133 -12.16 -20.71 -19.27
N THR A 134 -11.97 -20.37 -18.00
CA THR A 134 -11.95 -21.34 -16.90
C THR A 134 -12.62 -20.76 -15.65
N ARG A 135 -13.11 -21.66 -14.80
CA ARG A 135 -13.70 -21.32 -13.50
C ARG A 135 -13.29 -22.38 -12.49
N THR A 136 -12.73 -21.91 -11.38
CA THR A 136 -12.30 -22.76 -10.27
C THR A 136 -12.98 -22.27 -9.00
N LYS A 137 -13.71 -23.16 -8.33
CA LYS A 137 -14.27 -22.86 -7.01
C LYS A 137 -13.18 -23.02 -5.96
N TYR A 138 -13.25 -22.21 -4.92
CA TYR A 138 -12.37 -22.34 -3.78
C TYR A 138 -13.08 -22.07 -2.46
N GLN A 139 -12.44 -22.45 -1.37
CA GLN A 139 -12.85 -22.09 -0.01
C GLN A 139 -11.75 -21.25 0.64
N SER A 140 -12.15 -20.16 1.29
CA SER A 140 -11.27 -19.30 2.08
C SER A 140 -11.69 -19.38 3.55
N GLY A 141 -10.76 -19.16 4.47
CA GLY A 141 -11.05 -18.97 5.89
C GLY A 141 -11.91 -17.72 6.15
N THR A 142 -11.98 -16.80 5.19
CA THR A 142 -12.80 -15.58 5.25
C THR A 142 -13.62 -15.37 3.98
N ASN A 143 -14.92 -15.17 4.12
CA ASN A 143 -15.80 -14.91 2.97
C ASN A 143 -16.10 -13.42 2.87
N ILE A 144 -15.19 -12.67 2.23
CA ILE A 144 -15.30 -11.21 2.08
C ILE A 144 -16.07 -10.89 0.82
N GLN A 145 -17.06 -9.99 0.92
CA GLN A 145 -17.78 -9.43 -0.23
C GLN A 145 -17.54 -7.93 -0.30
N ILE A 146 -17.01 -7.48 -1.45
CA ILE A 146 -16.82 -6.05 -1.73
C ILE A 146 -17.96 -5.56 -2.62
N TYR A 147 -18.61 -4.49 -2.17
CA TYR A 147 -19.69 -3.85 -2.91
C TYR A 147 -19.21 -2.52 -3.48
N GLY A 148 -19.45 -2.37 -4.79
CA GLY A 148 -19.34 -1.07 -5.44
C GLY A 148 -17.93 -0.63 -5.83
N ARG A 149 -16.92 -1.45 -5.59
CA ARG A 149 -15.56 -1.29 -6.11
C ARG A 149 -14.95 -2.65 -6.41
N ILE A 150 -13.87 -2.65 -7.18
CA ILE A 150 -13.02 -3.81 -7.43
C ILE A 150 -11.60 -3.42 -7.02
N GLU A 151 -10.88 -4.34 -6.39
CA GLU A 151 -9.47 -4.19 -6.04
C GLU A 151 -8.55 -4.88 -7.05
N TYR A 152 -7.26 -4.56 -7.01
CA TYR A 152 -6.25 -5.34 -7.73
C TYR A 152 -6.09 -6.72 -7.09
N LEU A 153 -6.00 -7.77 -7.91
CA LEU A 153 -5.76 -9.14 -7.44
C LEU A 153 -4.27 -9.37 -7.21
N GLU A 154 -3.89 -9.54 -5.95
CA GLU A 154 -2.52 -9.89 -5.57
C GLU A 154 -2.28 -11.40 -5.72
N TYR A 155 -1.39 -11.76 -6.66
CA TYR A 155 -1.07 -13.15 -6.98
C TYR A 155 0.40 -13.34 -7.40
N TYR A 156 0.87 -14.59 -7.40
CA TYR A 156 2.18 -14.97 -7.92
C TYR A 156 2.22 -16.44 -8.38
N TYR A 157 3.28 -16.80 -9.10
CA TYR A 157 3.54 -18.18 -9.54
C TYR A 157 4.71 -18.80 -8.76
N PRO A 158 4.48 -19.74 -7.82
CA PRO A 158 5.54 -20.30 -6.97
C PRO A 158 6.69 -20.94 -7.75
N GLN A 159 6.41 -21.59 -8.89
CA GLN A 159 7.40 -22.32 -9.70
C GLN A 159 7.57 -21.79 -11.13
N ASN A 160 7.25 -20.50 -11.40
CA ASN A 160 7.29 -19.90 -12.75
C ASN A 160 6.48 -20.68 -13.80
N SER A 161 5.43 -21.38 -13.35
CA SER A 161 4.49 -22.09 -14.22
C SER A 161 3.16 -21.39 -14.13
N PHE A 162 2.61 -20.95 -15.25
CA PHE A 162 1.33 -20.23 -15.29
C PHE A 162 0.14 -21.07 -14.84
N SER A 163 0.30 -22.40 -14.78
CA SER A 163 -0.68 -23.33 -14.19
C SER A 163 -0.65 -23.38 -12.66
N LYS A 164 0.39 -22.84 -12.01
CA LYS A 164 0.62 -22.93 -10.56
C LYS A 164 0.38 -21.58 -9.91
N PHE A 165 -0.89 -21.26 -9.77
CA PHE A 165 -1.36 -19.94 -9.39
C PHE A 165 -1.65 -19.86 -7.89
N THR A 166 -1.04 -18.89 -7.20
CA THR A 166 -1.30 -18.59 -5.78
C THR A 166 -1.75 -17.14 -5.64
N PHE A 167 -2.82 -16.91 -4.89
CA PHE A 167 -3.42 -15.58 -4.75
C PHE A 167 -3.93 -15.33 -3.35
N SER A 168 -4.05 -14.05 -2.98
CA SER A 168 -4.64 -13.68 -1.70
C SER A 168 -6.16 -13.82 -1.74
N THR A 169 -6.72 -14.48 -0.73
CA THR A 169 -8.16 -14.59 -0.55
C THR A 169 -8.76 -13.38 0.13
N ILE A 170 -7.93 -12.55 0.78
CA ILE A 170 -8.31 -11.31 1.46
C ILE A 170 -7.92 -10.13 0.56
N PRO A 171 -8.88 -9.39 -0.01
CA PRO A 171 -8.58 -8.19 -0.79
C PRO A 171 -7.82 -7.15 0.03
N ASN A 172 -6.90 -6.45 -0.63
CA ASN A 172 -6.13 -5.36 -0.05
C ASN A 172 -7.05 -4.28 0.55
N GLY A 173 -6.66 -3.67 1.66
CA GLY A 173 -7.45 -2.59 2.28
C GLY A 173 -8.76 -3.02 2.94
N THR A 174 -9.00 -4.32 3.11
CA THR A 174 -10.26 -4.86 3.67
C THR A 174 -10.03 -5.57 5.00
N SER A 175 -10.83 -5.24 6.02
CA SER A 175 -10.78 -5.91 7.31
C SER A 175 -11.53 -7.24 7.25
N ALA A 176 -10.86 -8.32 7.62
CA ALA A 176 -11.44 -9.64 7.84
C ALA A 176 -12.08 -9.79 9.25
N TYR A 177 -12.08 -8.74 10.07
CA TYR A 177 -12.34 -8.84 11.52
C TYR A 177 -13.69 -8.27 11.96
N LEU A 178 -14.68 -8.25 11.06
CA LEU A 178 -15.95 -7.56 11.26
C LEU A 178 -16.89 -8.21 12.29
N ASP A 179 -16.62 -9.46 12.71
CA ASP A 179 -17.52 -10.27 13.56
C ASP A 179 -17.22 -10.19 15.07
N GLY A 180 -16.49 -9.17 15.54
CA GLY A 180 -16.13 -9.04 16.96
C GLY A 180 -15.09 -10.06 17.45
N ARG A 181 -14.50 -10.84 16.54
CA ARG A 181 -13.29 -11.64 16.82
C ARG A 181 -12.14 -10.71 17.19
N ASP A 182 -11.34 -11.12 18.17
CA ASP A 182 -10.17 -10.36 18.56
C ASP A 182 -9.10 -10.49 17.47
N PHE A 183 -9.02 -9.48 16.59
CA PHE A 183 -8.07 -9.47 15.47
C PHE A 183 -6.61 -9.64 15.89
N ARG A 184 -6.30 -9.36 17.16
CA ARG A 184 -4.96 -9.47 17.74
C ARG A 184 -4.42 -10.91 17.78
N THR A 185 -5.28 -11.91 17.63
CA THR A 185 -4.89 -13.33 17.53
C THR A 185 -4.86 -13.86 16.09
N SER A 186 -5.14 -13.00 15.11
CA SER A 186 -5.27 -13.40 13.70
C SER A 186 -3.99 -13.13 12.92
N HIS A 187 -3.96 -13.66 11.69
CA HIS A 187 -3.04 -13.22 10.64
C HIS A 187 -3.68 -12.13 9.79
N LEU A 188 -2.84 -11.32 9.15
CA LEU A 188 -3.24 -10.22 8.29
C LEU A 188 -3.68 -10.69 6.91
N ILE A 189 -3.02 -11.71 6.35
CA ILE A 189 -3.29 -12.22 5.00
C ILE A 189 -3.50 -13.73 5.01
N GLU A 190 -4.39 -14.20 4.14
CA GLU A 190 -4.53 -15.59 3.74
C GLU A 190 -4.25 -15.70 2.23
N PHE A 191 -3.49 -16.74 1.85
CA PHE A 191 -3.21 -17.14 0.48
C PHE A 191 -3.76 -18.52 0.20
N LEU A 192 -4.24 -18.72 -1.04
CA LEU A 192 -4.60 -20.03 -1.56
C LEU A 192 -3.67 -20.40 -2.72
N ASP A 193 -2.98 -21.53 -2.58
CA ASP A 193 -2.34 -22.23 -3.69
C ASP A 193 -3.38 -23.12 -4.38
N LEU A 194 -3.74 -22.80 -5.63
CA LEU A 194 -4.78 -23.55 -6.36
C LEU A 194 -4.34 -24.95 -6.77
N GLU A 195 -3.04 -25.17 -7.02
CA GLU A 195 -2.55 -26.47 -7.44
C GLU A 195 -2.53 -27.44 -6.25
N LEU A 196 -2.09 -26.96 -5.10
CA LEU A 196 -2.01 -27.75 -3.87
C LEU A 196 -3.32 -27.76 -3.07
N GLU A 197 -4.31 -26.98 -3.49
CA GLU A 197 -5.55 -26.69 -2.75
C GLU A 197 -5.28 -26.34 -1.28
N LYS A 198 -4.20 -25.58 -1.04
CA LYS A 198 -3.68 -25.34 0.30
C LYS A 198 -3.78 -23.86 0.65
N LEU A 199 -4.45 -23.60 1.78
CA LEU A 199 -4.43 -22.31 2.44
C LEU A 199 -3.21 -22.16 3.34
N PHE A 200 -2.64 -20.96 3.37
CA PHE A 200 -1.66 -20.56 4.37
C PHE A 200 -1.82 -19.09 4.73
N GLU A 201 -1.53 -18.77 5.99
CA GLU A 201 -1.68 -17.43 6.54
C GLU A 201 -0.31 -16.78 6.77
N ILE A 202 -0.22 -15.47 6.57
CA ILE A 202 1.00 -14.68 6.75
C ILE A 202 0.69 -13.40 7.53
N GLY A 203 1.68 -12.93 8.30
CA GLY A 203 1.60 -11.66 9.02
C GLY A 203 0.77 -11.76 10.30
N PRO A 204 1.19 -12.56 11.30
CA PRO A 204 0.50 -12.61 12.59
C PRO A 204 0.48 -11.23 13.25
N VAL A 205 -0.70 -10.79 13.69
CA VAL A 205 -0.86 -9.46 14.33
C VAL A 205 -0.04 -9.36 15.63
N SER A 206 0.19 -10.49 16.31
CA SER A 206 1.01 -10.58 17.51
C SER A 206 2.50 -10.26 17.29
N GLU A 207 2.98 -10.30 16.06
CA GLU A 207 4.39 -10.04 15.73
C GLU A 207 4.66 -8.62 15.25
N ARG A 208 3.63 -7.78 15.08
CA ARG A 208 3.75 -6.40 14.59
C ARG A 208 4.49 -5.53 15.61
N GLY A 209 5.32 -4.62 15.14
CA GLY A 209 6.16 -3.75 15.98
C GLY A 209 5.38 -2.99 17.06
N ASN A 210 4.18 -2.54 16.75
CA ASN A 210 3.30 -1.78 17.65
C ASN A 210 2.21 -2.63 18.33
N PHE A 211 2.26 -3.97 18.25
CA PHE A 211 1.23 -4.88 18.73
C PHE A 211 0.74 -4.56 20.16
N LYS A 212 1.67 -4.27 21.08
CA LYS A 212 1.35 -3.99 22.50
C LYS A 212 0.49 -2.73 22.69
N LEU A 213 0.47 -1.84 21.70
CA LEU A 213 -0.30 -0.60 21.72
C LEU A 213 -1.71 -0.79 21.13
N LEU A 214 -1.95 -1.87 20.37
CA LEU A 214 -3.20 -2.11 19.66
C LEU A 214 -4.33 -2.50 20.60
N ASP A 215 -5.39 -1.70 20.59
CA ASP A 215 -6.62 -1.99 21.30
C ASP A 215 -7.61 -2.78 20.42
N LYS A 216 -8.39 -3.69 21.01
CA LYS A 216 -9.39 -4.46 20.26
C LYS A 216 -10.42 -3.58 19.51
N SER A 217 -10.65 -2.35 19.96
CA SER A 217 -11.63 -1.43 19.35
C SER A 217 -11.29 -1.00 17.93
N ILE A 218 -10.04 -1.12 17.49
CA ILE A 218 -9.64 -0.72 16.13
C ILE A 218 -9.82 -1.84 15.08
N GLY A 219 -10.32 -3.02 15.45
CA GLY A 219 -10.39 -4.17 14.52
C GLY A 219 -11.11 -3.90 13.19
N SER A 220 -12.17 -3.07 13.20
CA SER A 220 -12.90 -2.70 11.98
C SER A 220 -12.13 -1.76 11.04
N ILE A 221 -11.12 -1.06 11.55
CA ILE A 221 -10.27 -0.13 10.79
C ILE A 221 -8.82 -0.62 10.70
N TYR A 222 -8.52 -1.79 11.25
CA TYR A 222 -7.24 -2.48 11.16
C TYR A 222 -7.33 -3.51 10.04
N PHE A 223 -6.64 -3.25 8.93
CA PHE A 223 -6.69 -4.09 7.74
C PHE A 223 -5.32 -4.15 7.06
N PRO A 224 -5.01 -5.25 6.36
CA PRO A 224 -3.74 -5.41 5.66
C PRO A 224 -3.63 -4.42 4.50
N ILE A 225 -2.43 -3.87 4.35
CA ILE A 225 -2.00 -3.12 3.18
C ILE A 225 -0.77 -3.82 2.62
N PHE A 226 -0.85 -4.36 1.41
CA PHE A 226 0.24 -5.18 0.88
C PHE A 226 0.37 -5.13 -0.63
N THR A 227 1.49 -5.61 -1.13
CA THR A 227 1.69 -5.88 -2.56
C THR A 227 2.73 -6.97 -2.75
N ILE A 228 2.72 -7.62 -3.92
CA ILE A 228 3.65 -8.69 -4.26
C ILE A 228 4.62 -8.23 -5.35
N ASP A 229 5.92 -8.33 -5.07
CA ASP A 229 6.93 -8.41 -6.11
C ASP A 229 6.89 -9.82 -6.71
N ARG A 230 6.25 -9.93 -7.87
CA ARG A 230 6.05 -11.20 -8.60
C ARG A 230 7.36 -11.81 -9.08
N VAL A 231 8.36 -10.99 -9.40
CA VAL A 231 9.65 -11.42 -9.95
C VAL A 231 10.48 -12.08 -8.84
N ASN A 232 10.64 -11.36 -7.73
CA ASN A 232 11.44 -11.85 -6.61
C ASN A 232 10.64 -12.72 -5.63
N LYS A 233 9.32 -12.81 -5.80
CA LYS A 233 8.37 -13.54 -4.95
C LYS A 233 8.44 -13.07 -3.51
N LYS A 234 8.39 -11.75 -3.35
CA LYS A 234 8.38 -11.09 -2.05
C LYS A 234 7.03 -10.45 -1.79
N LEU A 235 6.58 -10.54 -0.55
CA LEU A 235 5.40 -9.84 -0.07
C LEU A 235 5.86 -8.67 0.79
N PHE A 236 5.42 -7.47 0.42
CA PHE A 236 5.58 -6.27 1.23
C PHE A 236 4.27 -6.02 1.97
N LEU A 237 4.31 -6.06 3.31
CA LEU A 237 3.12 -6.03 4.16
C LEU A 237 3.22 -4.96 5.25
N THR A 238 2.23 -4.09 5.30
CA THR A 238 1.91 -3.25 6.46
C THR A 238 0.43 -3.41 6.83
N ALA A 239 -0.03 -2.69 7.84
CA ALA A 239 -1.45 -2.54 8.12
C ALA A 239 -1.80 -1.06 8.22
N SER A 240 -3.09 -0.75 8.15
CA SER A 240 -3.61 0.63 8.19
C SER A 240 -3.06 1.49 9.33
N LEU A 241 -2.71 0.88 10.48
CA LEU A 241 -2.22 1.56 11.68
C LEU A 241 -0.86 1.01 12.14
N ASP A 242 -0.03 0.52 11.22
CA ASP A 242 1.33 0.05 11.52
C ASP A 242 2.39 1.10 11.22
N ASP A 243 3.55 0.92 11.86
CA ASP A 243 4.73 1.78 11.74
C ASP A 243 5.92 1.03 11.12
N GLU A 244 5.66 -0.08 10.43
CA GLU A 244 6.65 -0.88 9.72
C GLU A 244 6.07 -1.51 8.44
N ILE A 245 6.94 -1.69 7.44
CA ILE A 245 6.73 -2.61 6.32
C ILE A 245 7.50 -3.89 6.63
N THR A 246 6.83 -5.01 6.53
CA THR A 246 7.40 -6.34 6.76
C THR A 246 7.55 -7.05 5.43
N ILE A 247 8.72 -7.64 5.21
CA ILE A 247 9.05 -8.34 3.96
C ILE A 247 9.08 -9.83 4.23
N TYR A 248 8.28 -10.58 3.48
CA TYR A 248 8.26 -12.05 3.53
C TYR A 248 8.73 -12.63 2.20
N ASP A 249 9.53 -13.69 2.26
CA ASP A 249 9.83 -14.54 1.10
C ASP A 249 8.66 -15.52 0.90
N LEU A 250 7.97 -15.42 -0.23
CA LEU A 250 6.78 -16.24 -0.49
C LEU A 250 7.11 -17.69 -0.84
N LYS A 251 8.37 -18.02 -1.13
CA LYS A 251 8.80 -19.41 -1.37
C LYS A 251 8.91 -20.20 -0.06
N SER A 252 9.55 -19.61 0.94
CA SER A 252 9.76 -20.21 2.26
C SER A 252 8.69 -19.83 3.28
N GLN A 253 7.87 -18.81 2.97
CA GLN A 253 6.84 -18.23 3.83
C GLN A 253 7.41 -17.64 5.13
N LYS A 254 8.68 -17.22 5.10
CA LYS A 254 9.39 -16.69 6.26
C LYS A 254 9.55 -15.18 6.17
N LEU A 255 9.56 -14.56 7.34
CA LEU A 255 9.96 -13.18 7.52
C LEU A 255 11.42 -13.01 7.08
N GLU A 256 11.68 -12.13 6.12
CA GLU A 256 13.03 -11.73 5.71
C GLU A 256 13.52 -10.52 6.50
N SER A 257 12.74 -9.45 6.52
CA SER A 257 13.14 -8.18 7.13
C SER A 257 11.94 -7.32 7.55
N ARG A 258 12.25 -6.25 8.28
CA ARG A 258 11.29 -5.21 8.66
C ARG A 258 11.94 -3.85 8.44
N ILE A 259 11.19 -2.95 7.83
CA ILE A 259 11.60 -1.58 7.57
C ILE A 259 10.71 -0.68 8.41
N LYS A 260 11.32 0.14 9.27
CA LYS A 260 10.58 1.16 10.02
C LYS A 260 10.03 2.20 9.05
N ILE A 261 8.77 2.58 9.22
CA ILE A 261 8.18 3.71 8.52
C ILE A 261 8.32 4.95 9.41
N ASN A 262 8.98 5.97 8.91
CA ASN A 262 9.02 7.29 9.52
C ASN A 262 8.04 8.19 8.76
N HIS A 263 6.77 8.15 9.18
CA HIS A 263 5.77 9.10 8.70
C HIS A 263 6.04 10.49 9.25
N ASN A 264 5.83 11.52 8.45
CA ASN A 264 5.92 12.89 8.95
C ASN A 264 4.73 13.24 9.86
N GLU A 265 3.51 12.90 9.44
CA GLU A 265 2.28 13.19 10.21
C GLU A 265 1.41 11.94 10.44
N PHE A 266 1.68 11.22 11.53
CA PHE A 266 0.90 10.04 11.93
C PHE A 266 0.81 9.93 13.47
N LYS A 267 0.11 10.89 14.08
CA LYS A 267 0.15 11.12 15.54
C LYS A 267 -0.26 9.92 16.40
N ILE A 268 -1.21 9.09 15.94
CA ILE A 268 -1.71 7.96 16.73
C ILE A 268 -0.61 6.92 17.01
N LEU A 269 0.39 6.78 16.13
CA LEU A 269 1.53 5.87 16.33
C LEU A 269 2.45 6.33 17.47
N ASN A 270 2.49 7.63 17.75
CA ASN A 270 3.24 8.20 18.87
C ASN A 270 2.47 8.14 20.20
N SER A 271 1.26 7.56 20.21
CA SER A 271 0.45 7.42 21.41
C SER A 271 0.83 6.16 22.20
N GLY A 272 0.67 6.20 23.53
CA GLY A 272 0.86 5.01 24.36
C GLY A 272 -0.22 3.92 24.18
N ARG A 273 -1.23 4.12 23.32
CA ARG A 273 -2.29 3.15 23.00
C ARG A 273 -3.07 3.60 21.76
N ILE A 274 -3.13 2.72 20.76
CA ILE A 274 -3.86 2.88 19.50
C ILE A 274 -5.28 2.33 19.72
N ALA A 275 -6.25 3.22 19.91
CA ALA A 275 -7.65 2.86 20.18
C ALA A 275 -8.60 3.78 19.41
N LEU A 276 -9.79 3.28 19.07
CA LEU A 276 -10.77 4.04 18.29
C LEU A 276 -11.17 5.35 18.98
N SER A 277 -11.26 5.36 20.31
CA SER A 277 -11.59 6.54 21.11
C SER A 277 -10.50 7.63 21.11
N ARG A 278 -9.32 7.36 20.56
CA ARG A 278 -8.21 8.32 20.43
C ARG A 278 -8.02 8.82 19.01
N LEU A 279 -8.76 8.26 18.05
CA LEU A 279 -8.73 8.73 16.68
C LEU A 279 -9.71 9.90 16.54
N PRO A 280 -9.31 10.98 15.85
CA PRO A 280 -10.25 12.05 15.56
C PRO A 280 -11.38 11.50 14.69
N SER A 281 -12.58 12.00 14.93
CA SER A 281 -13.76 11.59 14.17
C SER A 281 -14.72 12.76 13.97
N TYR A 282 -15.51 12.67 12.91
CA TYR A 282 -16.65 13.54 12.66
C TYR A 282 -17.94 12.76 12.91
N ASP A 283 -18.83 13.34 13.73
CA ASP A 283 -20.10 12.75 14.17
C ASP A 283 -20.01 11.31 14.73
N ASN A 284 -18.84 10.92 15.26
CA ASN A 284 -18.53 9.54 15.67
C ASN A 284 -18.76 8.48 14.57
N ARG A 285 -18.82 8.89 13.31
CA ARG A 285 -19.11 8.02 12.14
C ARG A 285 -17.95 7.96 11.17
N ILE A 286 -17.29 9.09 10.96
CA ILE A 286 -16.20 9.22 9.99
C ILE A 286 -14.90 9.31 10.77
N ASN A 287 -14.01 8.35 10.56
CA ASN A 287 -12.66 8.41 11.10
C ASN A 287 -11.83 9.42 10.30
N LEU A 288 -11.22 10.38 11.00
CA LEU A 288 -10.40 11.45 10.43
C LEU A 288 -8.90 11.25 10.67
N GLY A 289 -8.52 10.14 11.30
CA GLY A 289 -7.15 9.84 11.68
C GLY A 289 -6.31 9.38 10.50
N ALA A 290 -5.00 9.59 10.62
CA ALA A 290 -4.02 9.10 9.65
C ALA A 290 -4.05 7.57 9.53
N ARG A 291 -3.75 7.06 8.33
CA ARG A 291 -3.64 5.62 8.05
C ARG A 291 -2.76 5.32 6.84
N ASN A 292 -2.08 4.17 6.85
CA ASN A 292 -1.50 3.60 5.63
C ASN A 292 -2.63 3.24 4.66
N HIS A 293 -2.44 3.52 3.37
CA HIS A 293 -3.47 3.37 2.36
C HIS A 293 -3.17 2.29 1.33
N LYS A 294 -1.99 2.31 0.71
CA LYS A 294 -1.61 1.35 -0.33
C LYS A 294 -0.08 1.22 -0.42
N ILE A 295 0.41 0.05 -0.78
CA ILE A 295 1.82 -0.13 -1.18
C ILE A 295 1.81 -0.49 -2.66
N PHE A 296 2.73 0.11 -3.42
CA PHE A 296 2.96 -0.19 -4.82
C PHE A 296 4.34 -0.82 -4.96
N SER A 297 4.39 -1.97 -5.63
CA SER A 297 5.65 -2.58 -6.02
C SER A 297 6.22 -1.85 -7.23
N LEU A 298 7.51 -1.55 -7.18
CA LEU A 298 8.28 -0.93 -8.25
C LEU A 298 9.39 -1.91 -8.67
N GLU A 299 10.07 -1.62 -9.78
CA GLU A 299 11.20 -2.43 -10.25
C GLU A 299 12.41 -2.29 -9.30
N ASP A 300 13.37 -3.21 -9.42
CA ASP A 300 14.63 -3.22 -8.65
C ASP A 300 14.46 -3.26 -7.12
N GLY A 301 13.37 -3.87 -6.64
CA GLY A 301 13.09 -4.01 -5.20
C GLY A 301 12.72 -2.69 -4.52
N LEU A 302 12.31 -1.70 -5.31
CA LEU A 302 11.73 -0.46 -4.81
C LEU A 302 10.26 -0.67 -4.46
N MET A 303 9.76 0.13 -3.52
CA MET A 303 8.35 0.16 -3.18
C MET A 303 7.94 1.55 -2.73
N LEU A 304 6.69 1.89 -3.01
CA LEU A 304 6.09 3.17 -2.67
C LEU A 304 4.93 2.95 -1.70
N LEU A 305 5.01 3.54 -0.51
CA LEU A 305 3.88 3.58 0.42
C LEU A 305 3.09 4.86 0.20
N GLU A 306 1.80 4.73 -0.04
CA GLU A 306 0.84 5.80 0.11
C GLU A 306 0.22 5.74 1.50
N TYR A 307 0.24 6.86 2.21
CA TYR A 307 -0.50 7.04 3.46
C TYR A 307 -1.32 8.33 3.42
N ILE A 308 -2.39 8.34 4.21
CA ILE A 308 -3.27 9.50 4.33
C ILE A 308 -3.04 10.11 5.70
N GLN A 309 -2.82 11.42 5.72
CA GLN A 309 -2.63 12.24 6.91
C GLN A 309 -3.95 12.50 7.62
N GLU A 310 -3.85 12.79 8.92
CA GLU A 310 -4.96 13.19 9.75
C GLU A 310 -5.52 14.55 9.31
N ILE A 311 -6.85 14.68 9.25
CA ILE A 311 -7.50 15.99 9.07
C ILE A 311 -8.09 16.49 10.40
N PRO A 312 -7.79 17.73 10.83
CA PRO A 312 -8.44 18.34 11.99
C PRO A 312 -9.96 18.43 11.77
N SER A 313 -10.76 18.07 12.79
CA SER A 313 -12.22 18.03 12.69
C SER A 313 -12.84 19.35 12.21
N GLY A 314 -12.36 20.49 12.74
CA GLY A 314 -12.85 21.81 12.33
C GLY A 314 -12.55 22.15 10.87
N ILE A 315 -11.47 21.64 10.28
CA ILE A 315 -11.16 21.82 8.85
C ILE A 315 -12.05 20.89 8.01
N TYR A 316 -12.23 19.65 8.45
CA TYR A 316 -13.14 18.71 7.80
C TYR A 316 -14.57 19.27 7.75
N GLU A 317 -15.07 19.81 8.86
CA GLU A 317 -16.39 20.44 8.97
C GLU A 317 -16.55 21.61 7.99
N GLN A 318 -15.55 22.50 7.90
CA GLN A 318 -15.58 23.63 6.97
C GLN A 318 -15.64 23.15 5.52
N LYS A 319 -14.80 22.19 5.13
CA LYS A 319 -14.81 21.63 3.77
C LYS A 319 -16.12 20.90 3.47
N LYS A 320 -16.66 20.14 4.43
CA LYS A 320 -17.94 19.42 4.29
C LYS A 320 -19.14 20.36 4.16
N ALA A 321 -19.08 21.54 4.77
CA ALA A 321 -20.11 22.57 4.63
C ALA A 321 -20.09 23.24 3.25
N LEU A 322 -18.93 23.30 2.60
CA LEU A 322 -18.78 23.82 1.24
C LEU A 322 -19.12 22.78 0.17
N ASP A 323 -18.73 21.52 0.42
CA ASP A 323 -19.01 20.38 -0.44
C ASP A 323 -19.53 19.20 0.39
N SER A 324 -20.82 18.89 0.24
CA SER A 324 -21.48 17.81 0.98
C SER A 324 -20.92 16.43 0.65
N GLU A 325 -20.17 16.25 -0.43
CA GLU A 325 -19.51 15.01 -0.84
C GLU A 325 -18.03 14.94 -0.41
N TYR A 326 -17.52 16.00 0.20
CA TYR A 326 -16.11 16.08 0.62
C TYR A 326 -15.72 14.91 1.53
N HIS A 327 -14.54 14.36 1.26
CA HIS A 327 -13.87 13.41 2.12
C HIS A 327 -12.35 13.50 1.93
N HIS A 328 -11.57 13.62 3.01
CA HIS A 328 -10.12 13.78 2.94
C HIS A 328 -9.38 12.60 2.25
N PHE A 329 -9.94 11.38 2.30
CA PHE A 329 -9.47 10.24 1.49
C PHE A 329 -9.58 10.42 -0.05
N LYS A 330 -10.21 11.49 -0.52
CA LYS A 330 -10.25 11.88 -1.95
C LYS A 330 -9.44 13.15 -2.21
N ASP A 331 -8.86 13.75 -1.17
CA ASP A 331 -8.19 15.04 -1.23
C ASP A 331 -6.68 14.82 -1.27
N PRO A 332 -6.03 15.02 -2.43
CA PRO A 332 -4.62 14.69 -2.63
C PRO A 332 -3.69 15.46 -1.69
N TYR A 333 -4.13 16.58 -1.13
CA TYR A 333 -3.38 17.32 -0.13
C TYR A 333 -3.02 16.46 1.09
N TYR A 334 -3.95 15.58 1.52
CA TYR A 334 -3.76 14.71 2.68
C TYR A 334 -3.07 13.40 2.33
N HIS A 335 -2.83 13.11 1.05
CA HIS A 335 -2.14 11.92 0.63
C HIS A 335 -0.63 12.22 0.50
N LYS A 336 0.19 11.29 0.98
CA LYS A 336 1.64 11.39 0.95
C LYS A 336 2.23 10.07 0.50
N LEU A 337 3.32 10.16 -0.22
CA LEU A 337 4.07 9.02 -0.74
C LEU A 337 5.41 8.93 -0.01
N ILE A 338 5.86 7.73 0.31
CA ILE A 338 7.19 7.48 0.87
C ILE A 338 7.84 6.36 0.06
N LEU A 339 9.04 6.62 -0.46
CA LEU A 339 9.83 5.65 -1.22
C LEU A 339 10.70 4.82 -0.27
N PHE A 340 10.76 3.52 -0.54
CA PHE A 340 11.62 2.56 0.15
C PHE A 340 12.36 1.70 -0.86
N ASN A 341 13.48 1.13 -0.41
CA ASN A 341 13.95 -0.14 -0.93
C ASN A 341 13.75 -1.22 0.14
N GLU A 342 14.11 -2.46 -0.16
CA GLU A 342 13.96 -3.61 0.74
C GLU A 342 14.68 -3.50 2.10
N ASN A 343 15.56 -2.51 2.28
CA ASN A 343 16.37 -2.36 3.49
C ASN A 343 16.00 -1.13 4.31
N LYS A 344 15.49 -0.06 3.68
CA LYS A 344 15.27 1.22 4.33
C LYS A 344 14.32 2.14 3.58
N GLN A 345 13.82 3.13 4.30
CA GLN A 345 13.20 4.32 3.74
C GLN A 345 14.24 5.15 2.98
N LEU A 346 13.88 5.63 1.79
CA LEU A 346 14.73 6.40 0.88
C LEU A 346 14.35 7.88 0.80
N SER A 347 13.08 8.21 1.05
CA SER A 347 12.58 9.58 0.98
C SER A 347 11.86 10.00 2.27
N GLU A 348 11.68 11.31 2.42
CA GLU A 348 10.59 11.86 3.24
C GLU A 348 9.26 11.77 2.48
N ASP A 349 8.27 12.53 2.93
CA ASP A 349 7.00 12.70 2.23
C ASP A 349 7.20 13.33 0.84
N ILE A 350 6.83 12.58 -0.19
CA ILE A 350 6.68 13.06 -1.55
C ILE A 350 5.21 13.51 -1.71
N PRO A 351 4.94 14.76 -2.11
CA PRO A 351 3.57 15.23 -2.31
C PRO A 351 2.93 14.58 -3.55
N MET A 352 1.62 14.38 -3.50
CA MET A 352 0.85 14.02 -4.69
C MET A 352 0.86 15.16 -5.72
N PRO A 353 0.72 14.86 -7.03
CA PRO A 353 0.38 15.87 -8.03
C PRO A 353 -0.91 16.61 -7.64
N ASN A 354 -1.03 17.86 -8.03
CA ASN A 354 -2.26 18.62 -7.81
C ASN A 354 -3.45 17.87 -8.39
N ASN A 355 -4.51 17.71 -7.59
CA ASN A 355 -5.72 16.98 -8.00
C ASN A 355 -5.49 15.52 -8.42
N GLY A 356 -4.33 14.94 -8.06
CA GLY A 356 -3.90 13.62 -8.50
C GLY A 356 -4.25 12.51 -7.52
N LYS A 357 -4.88 11.45 -8.03
CA LYS A 357 -5.11 10.19 -7.33
C LYS A 357 -4.19 9.12 -7.93
N LEU A 358 -3.32 8.53 -7.12
CA LEU A 358 -2.44 7.45 -7.57
C LEU A 358 -3.25 6.18 -7.84
N MET A 359 -3.17 5.65 -9.05
CA MET A 359 -3.96 4.50 -9.49
C MET A 359 -3.15 3.21 -9.37
N ILE A 360 -2.04 3.15 -10.12
CA ILE A 360 -1.16 1.99 -10.28
C ILE A 360 0.30 2.42 -10.45
N SER A 361 1.22 1.49 -10.16
CA SER A 361 2.57 1.53 -10.70
C SER A 361 2.60 0.83 -12.06
N MET A 362 3.53 1.27 -12.91
CA MET A 362 3.76 0.77 -14.26
C MET A 362 5.25 0.45 -14.43
N PRO A 363 5.63 -0.32 -15.48
CA PRO A 363 7.02 -0.62 -15.78
C PRO A 363 7.90 0.64 -15.85
N LYS A 364 9.21 0.45 -15.63
CA LYS A 364 10.22 1.53 -15.55
C LYS A 364 9.93 2.53 -14.43
N ASN A 365 9.39 2.05 -13.30
CA ASN A 365 9.10 2.85 -12.10
C ASN A 365 8.17 4.05 -12.37
N GLN A 366 7.28 3.91 -13.34
CA GLN A 366 6.30 4.92 -13.68
C GLN A 366 5.06 4.79 -12.78
N LEU A 367 4.39 5.90 -12.53
CA LEU A 367 3.20 6.00 -11.69
C LEU A 367 2.08 6.64 -12.50
N LEU A 368 0.92 6.00 -12.52
CA LEU A 368 -0.26 6.52 -13.19
C LEU A 368 -1.17 7.23 -12.20
N PHE A 369 -1.43 8.50 -12.46
CA PHE A 369 -2.36 9.32 -11.67
C PHE A 369 -3.60 9.64 -12.48
N GLN A 370 -4.77 9.51 -11.86
CA GLN A 370 -5.99 10.16 -12.36
C GLN A 370 -6.00 11.60 -11.86
N ILE A 371 -6.22 12.57 -12.74
CA ILE A 371 -6.32 13.98 -12.40
C ILE A 371 -7.80 14.40 -12.44
N VAL A 372 -8.31 14.94 -11.34
CA VAL A 372 -9.70 15.39 -11.23
C VAL A 372 -9.74 16.87 -10.89
N ASP A 373 -9.92 17.72 -11.90
CA ASP A 373 -10.07 19.16 -11.67
C ASP A 373 -11.49 19.49 -11.17
N PRO A 374 -11.68 19.94 -9.92
CA PRO A 374 -13.01 20.26 -9.42
C PRO A 374 -13.56 21.58 -9.97
N GLU A 375 -12.73 22.43 -10.59
CA GLU A 375 -13.14 23.74 -11.10
C GLU A 375 -13.64 23.68 -12.56
N VAL A 376 -13.35 22.58 -13.26
CA VAL A 376 -13.67 22.40 -14.68
C VAL A 376 -14.46 21.12 -14.88
N GLU A 377 -15.67 21.25 -15.44
CA GLU A 377 -16.43 20.09 -15.90
C GLU A 377 -15.80 19.57 -17.21
N GLU A 378 -15.10 18.45 -17.12
CA GLU A 378 -14.49 17.77 -18.28
C GLU A 378 -15.43 16.67 -18.82
N ASP A 379 -15.50 16.55 -20.14
CA ASP A 379 -16.20 15.46 -20.85
C ASP A 379 -15.30 14.22 -21.08
N PHE A 380 -14.12 14.23 -20.46
CA PHE A 380 -13.15 13.15 -20.45
C PHE A 380 -12.54 12.97 -19.07
N ILE A 381 -11.88 11.83 -18.86
CA ILE A 381 -11.09 11.56 -17.67
C ILE A 381 -9.62 11.68 -18.03
N ARG A 382 -8.89 12.54 -17.31
CA ARG A 382 -7.47 12.78 -17.52
C ARG A 382 -6.61 11.82 -16.68
N TYR A 383 -5.62 11.23 -17.31
CA TYR A 383 -4.56 10.49 -16.63
C TYR A 383 -3.19 11.06 -16.97
N GLU A 384 -2.33 11.13 -15.98
CA GLU A 384 -0.97 11.63 -16.10
C GLU A 384 0.02 10.58 -15.59
N ILE A 385 1.14 10.47 -16.29
CA ILE A 385 2.21 9.51 -15.99
C ILE A 385 3.37 10.29 -15.37
N PHE A 386 3.83 9.85 -14.21
CA PHE A 386 4.96 10.44 -13.49
C PHE A 386 6.06 9.40 -13.25
N GLU A 387 7.27 9.87 -13.05
CA GLU A 387 8.42 9.08 -12.57
C GLU A 387 8.98 9.74 -11.31
N ILE A 388 9.49 8.93 -10.39
CA ILE A 388 10.20 9.43 -9.21
C ILE A 388 11.64 9.77 -9.61
N VAL A 389 12.06 11.01 -9.37
CA VAL A 389 13.42 11.47 -9.63
C VAL A 389 14.07 11.98 -8.33
N ASN A 390 15.36 11.67 -8.16
CA ASN A 390 16.17 12.25 -7.09
C ASN A 390 16.63 13.65 -7.52
N GLU A 391 16.46 14.64 -6.64
CA GLU A 391 17.14 15.94 -6.75
C GLU A 391 18.55 15.92 -6.16
#